data_AF-A0A4Y2FHV1-F1
#
_entry.id   AF-A0A4Y2FHV1-F1
#
_cell.length_a   1.000
_cell.length_b   1.000
_cell.length_c   1.000
_cell.angle_alpha   90.00
_cell.angle_beta   90.00
_cell.angle_gamma   90.00
#
_symmetry.space_group_name_H-M   'P 1'
#
loop_
_entity.id
_entity.type
_entity.pdbx_description
1 polymer ?
#
loop_
_entity_poly.entity_id
_entity_poly.type
_entity_poly.pdbx_seq_one_letter_code
_entity_poly.pdbx_strand_id
1 'polypeptide(L)'
;MVDVASFNAVTILKDQFLSNVENQKEILKFLSTEFKNAKFPVFLASSDAGVLIVEMAETETESGHSAIVDGTNSDLLALIAVLTQPQVSCTC
;
A
#
# COMPACT_ATOMS: atom_id res chain seq x y z
N MET A 1 -42.92 16.08 6.62
CA MET A 1 -42.61 14.68 6.95
C MET A 1 -41.62 14.21 5.90
N VAL A 2 -40.37 13.99 6.30
CA VAL A 2 -39.38 13.37 5.40
C VAL A 2 -39.58 11.86 5.57
N ASP A 3 -39.99 11.22 4.49
CA ASP A 3 -40.12 9.77 4.41
C ASP A 3 -38.71 9.18 4.50
N VAL A 4 -38.32 8.78 5.71
CA VAL A 4 -37.05 8.09 5.94
C VAL A 4 -37.27 6.66 5.46
N ALA A 5 -37.03 6.44 4.16
CA ALA A 5 -36.97 5.10 3.61
C ALA A 5 -36.05 4.26 4.50
N SER A 6 -36.59 3.18 5.08
CA SER A 6 -35.77 2.27 5.86
C SER A 6 -34.76 1.64 4.90
N PHE A 7 -33.53 2.11 4.93
CA PHE A 7 -32.44 1.42 4.26
C PHE A 7 -32.32 0.06 4.93
N ASN A 8 -32.80 -0.98 4.24
CA ASN A 8 -32.53 -2.36 4.62
C ASN A 8 -31.03 -2.58 4.48
N ALA A 9 -30.29 -2.26 5.55
CA ALA A 9 -28.85 -2.45 5.62
C ALA A 9 -28.57 -3.95 5.63
N VAL A 10 -28.25 -4.50 4.46
CA VAL A 10 -27.77 -5.87 4.34
C VAL A 10 -26.40 -5.92 5.00
N THR A 11 -26.33 -6.59 6.15
CA THR A 11 -25.08 -6.79 6.86
C THR A 11 -24.37 -7.99 6.25
N ILE A 12 -23.29 -7.75 5.51
CA ILE A 12 -22.42 -8.79 4.97
C ILE A 12 -21.21 -8.91 5.88
N LEU A 13 -20.81 -10.14 6.23
CA LEU A 13 -19.58 -10.36 7.00
C LEU A 13 -18.37 -9.88 6.20
N LYS A 14 -17.42 -9.21 6.86
CA LYS A 14 -16.20 -8.67 6.25
C LYS A 14 -15.51 -9.69 5.33
N ASP A 15 -15.32 -10.91 5.80
CA ASP A 15 -14.61 -11.94 5.05
C ASP A 15 -15.39 -12.39 3.81
N GLN A 16 -16.73 -12.44 3.89
CA GLN A 16 -17.58 -12.72 2.73
C GLN A 16 -17.53 -11.60 1.71
N PHE A 17 -17.58 -10.34 2.18
CA PHE A 17 -17.46 -9.18 1.31
C PHE A 17 -16.11 -9.15 0.59
N LEU A 18 -15.02 -9.36 1.35
CA LEU A 18 -13.65 -9.37 0.84
C LEU A 18 -13.35 -10.61 0.00
N SER A 19 -14.03 -11.74 0.17
CA SER A 19 -13.79 -12.93 -0.68
C SER A 19 -14.33 -12.77 -2.12
N ASN A 20 -15.19 -11.77 -2.36
CA ASN A 20 -15.73 -11.49 -3.68
C ASN A 20 -14.77 -10.60 -4.50
N VAL A 21 -14.30 -11.11 -5.63
CA VAL A 21 -13.33 -10.42 -6.51
C VAL A 21 -13.84 -9.09 -7.05
N GLU A 22 -15.12 -8.97 -7.39
CA GLU A 22 -15.69 -7.71 -7.90
C GLU A 22 -15.79 -6.65 -6.79
N ASN A 23 -16.16 -7.06 -5.57
CA ASN A 23 -16.14 -6.17 -4.41
C ASN A 23 -14.72 -5.67 -4.09
N GLN A 24 -13.72 -6.55 -4.19
CA GLN A 24 -12.31 -6.15 -4.02
C GLN A 24 -11.91 -5.10 -5.05
N LYS A 25 -12.25 -5.31 -6.34
CA LYS A 25 -11.95 -4.35 -7.42
C LYS A 25 -12.59 -2.99 -7.18
N GLU A 26 -13.87 -2.95 -6.82
CA GLU A 26 -14.57 -1.69 -6.56
C GLU A 26 -14.02 -0.97 -5.33
N ILE A 27 -13.67 -1.69 -4.25
CA ILE A 27 -12.98 -1.08 -3.10
C ILE A 27 -11.63 -0.52 -3.50
N LEU A 28 -10.80 -1.28 -4.24
CA LEU A 28 -9.48 -0.81 -4.65
C LEU A 28 -9.58 0.43 -5.54
N LYS A 29 -10.59 0.47 -6.43
CA LYS A 29 -10.88 1.64 -7.27
C LYS A 29 -11.28 2.84 -6.42
N PHE A 30 -12.20 2.67 -5.48
CA PHE A 30 -12.62 3.73 -4.57
C PHE A 30 -11.45 4.28 -3.77
N LEU A 31 -10.67 3.42 -3.10
CA LEU A 31 -9.49 3.82 -2.34
C LEU A 31 -8.46 4.52 -3.23
N SER A 32 -8.17 3.99 -4.42
CA SER A 32 -7.24 4.62 -5.37
C SER A 32 -7.67 6.03 -5.74
N THR A 33 -8.98 6.24 -5.98
CA THR A 33 -9.54 7.57 -6.26
C THR A 33 -9.37 8.51 -5.07
N GLU A 34 -9.71 8.07 -3.86
CA GLU A 34 -9.60 8.91 -2.66
C GLU A 34 -8.14 9.32 -2.36
N PHE A 35 -7.19 8.38 -2.45
CA PHE A 35 -5.77 8.70 -2.25
C PHE A 35 -5.25 9.65 -3.32
N LYS A 36 -5.62 9.47 -4.59
CA LYS A 36 -5.25 10.39 -5.67
C LYS A 36 -5.83 11.79 -5.44
N ASN A 37 -7.08 11.88 -4.99
CA ASN A 37 -7.73 13.16 -4.65
C ASN A 37 -7.01 13.87 -3.49
N ALA A 38 -6.52 13.09 -2.52
CA ALA A 38 -5.69 13.58 -1.42
C ALA A 38 -4.21 13.85 -1.83
N LYS A 39 -3.88 13.75 -3.12
CA LYS A 39 -2.54 13.95 -3.70
C LYS A 39 -1.49 12.95 -3.23
N PHE A 40 -1.92 11.78 -2.76
CA PHE A 40 -1.03 10.66 -2.54
C PHE A 40 -0.88 9.86 -3.83
N PRO A 41 0.35 9.58 -4.28
CA PRO A 41 0.57 8.69 -5.40
C PRO A 41 0.11 7.27 -5.04
N VAL A 42 -0.53 6.60 -5.99
CA VAL A 42 -1.04 5.23 -5.80
C VAL A 42 -0.41 4.34 -6.86
N PHE A 43 0.27 3.29 -6.40
CA PHE A 43 0.85 2.25 -7.23
C PHE A 43 0.12 0.93 -6.95
N LEU A 44 -0.22 0.19 -8.00
CA LEU A 44 -0.88 -1.10 -7.89
C LEU A 44 0.09 -2.17 -8.33
N ALA A 45 0.33 -3.15 -7.46
CA ALA A 45 1.11 -4.33 -7.82
C ALA A 45 0.29 -5.24 -8.75
N SER A 46 0.97 -5.82 -9.74
CA SER A 46 0.37 -6.78 -10.68
C SER A 46 0.09 -8.14 -10.04
N SER A 47 0.79 -8.48 -8.95
CA SER A 47 0.67 -9.76 -8.26
C SER A 47 0.88 -9.61 -6.75
N ASP A 48 2.09 -9.24 -6.32
CA ASP A 48 2.46 -9.14 -4.91
C ASP A 48 2.83 -7.69 -4.55
N ALA A 49 2.08 -7.11 -3.62
CA ALA A 49 2.35 -5.77 -3.11
C ALA A 49 3.66 -5.69 -2.30
N GLY A 50 4.07 -6.78 -1.65
CA GLY A 50 5.33 -6.83 -0.90
C GLY A 50 6.54 -6.61 -1.81
N VAL A 51 6.57 -7.26 -2.98
CA VAL A 51 7.65 -7.08 -3.98
C VAL A 51 7.73 -5.63 -4.43
N LEU A 52 6.60 -5.03 -4.80
CA LEU A 52 6.56 -3.64 -5.24
C LEU A 52 7.02 -2.65 -4.15
N ILE A 53 6.66 -2.89 -2.89
CA ILE A 53 7.09 -2.08 -1.75
C ILE A 53 8.61 -2.14 -1.59
N VAL A 54 9.20 -3.34 -1.70
CA VAL A 54 10.67 -3.54 -1.61
C VAL A 54 11.38 -2.81 -2.75
N GLU A 55 10.93 -3.00 -3.99
CA GLU A 55 11.53 -2.35 -5.17
C GLU A 55 11.49 -0.82 -5.06
N MET A 56 10.38 -0.25 -4.57
CA MET A 56 10.28 1.20 -4.34
C MET A 56 11.22 1.67 -3.23
N ALA A 57 11.34 0.92 -2.13
CA ALA A 57 12.24 1.27 -1.03
C ALA A 57 13.72 1.22 -1.46
N GLU A 58 14.11 0.22 -2.26
CA GLU A 58 15.45 0.11 -2.83
C GLU A 58 15.76 1.30 -3.75
N THR A 59 14.85 1.63 -4.67
CA THR A 59 15.01 2.76 -5.61
C THR A 59 15.20 4.10 -4.88
N GLU A 60 14.43 4.35 -3.81
CA GLU A 60 14.60 5.56 -3.00
C GLU A 60 15.95 5.58 -2.27
N THR A 61 16.42 4.41 -1.82
CA THR A 61 17.70 4.34 -1.11
C THR A 61 18.90 4.46 -2.04
N GLU A 62 18.83 3.91 -3.25
CA GLU A 62 19.80 4.16 -4.32
C GLU A 62 19.89 5.65 -4.69
N SER A 63 18.78 6.37 -4.55
CA SER A 63 18.70 7.82 -4.73
C SER A 63 19.22 8.62 -3.53
N GLY A 64 19.66 7.95 -2.46
CA GLY A 64 20.20 8.57 -1.24
C GLY A 64 19.15 8.98 -0.22
N HIS A 65 17.89 8.58 -0.40
CA HIS A 65 16.82 8.84 0.57
C HIS A 65 16.62 7.66 1.54
N SER A 66 15.97 7.91 2.66
CA SER A 66 15.51 6.84 3.56
C SER A 66 14.06 6.50 3.23
N ALA A 67 13.76 5.21 3.11
CA ALA A 67 12.39 4.71 2.96
C ALA A 67 11.84 4.22 4.30
N ILE A 68 10.59 4.55 4.60
CA ILE A 68 9.85 4.01 5.75
C ILE A 68 8.67 3.21 5.19
N VAL A 69 8.62 1.92 5.55
CA VAL A 69 7.52 1.03 5.19
C VAL A 69 6.60 0.88 6.40
N ASP A 70 5.36 1.32 6.26
CA ASP A 70 4.31 1.12 7.27
C ASP A 70 3.38 -0.02 6.83
N GLY A 71 3.32 -1.07 7.63
CA GLY A 71 2.52 -2.26 7.35
C GLY A 71 2.55 -3.26 8.50
N THR A 72 1.49 -4.05 8.63
CA THR A 72 1.38 -5.08 9.67
C THR A 72 1.94 -6.43 9.25
N ASN A 73 2.45 -6.56 8.02
CA ASN A 73 3.00 -7.81 7.52
C ASN A 73 4.42 -8.01 8.08
N SER A 74 4.60 -9.04 8.90
CA SER A 74 5.90 -9.41 9.47
C SER A 74 6.93 -9.78 8.41
N ASP A 75 6.51 -10.21 7.22
CA ASP A 75 7.44 -10.56 6.14
C ASP A 75 8.23 -9.33 5.65
N LEU A 76 7.68 -8.12 5.85
CA LEU A 76 8.37 -6.86 5.56
C LEU A 76 9.39 -6.49 6.65
N LEU A 77 9.38 -7.13 7.82
CA LEU A 77 10.42 -6.93 8.86
C LEU A 77 11.78 -7.51 8.44
N ALA A 78 11.80 -8.43 7.47
CA ALA A 78 13.04 -8.90 6.86
C ALA A 78 13.74 -7.81 6.03
N LEU A 79 13.04 -6.71 5.71
CA LEU A 79 13.57 -5.56 4.96
C LEU A 79 14.34 -4.56 5.87
N ILE A 80 15.17 -5.06 6.78
CA ILE A 80 16.20 -4.25 7.42
C ILE A 80 17.47 -4.39 6.56
N ALA A 81 17.47 -3.74 5.40
CA ALA A 81 18.68 -3.59 4.62
C ALA A 81 19.49 -2.43 5.21
N VAL A 82 20.54 -2.76 5.98
CA VAL A 82 21.55 -1.80 6.41
C VAL A 82 22.35 -1.38 5.16
N LEU A 83 21.88 -0.34 4.47
CA LEU A 83 22.63 0.34 3.41
C LEU A 83 23.63 1.36 4.02
N THR A 84 24.30 0.99 5.12
CA THR A 84 25.53 1.68 5.54
C THR A 84 26.70 1.07 4.77
N GLN A 85 26.81 1.37 3.47
CA GLN A 85 28.15 1.36 2.89
C GLN A 85 28.84 2.65 3.36
N PRO A 86 29.98 2.56 4.07
CA PRO A 86 30.80 3.74 4.30
C PRO A 86 31.15 4.30 2.93
N GLN A 87 30.97 5.61 2.74
CA GLN A 87 31.61 6.28 1.62
C GLN A 87 33.11 6.10 1.75
N VAL A 88 33.67 5.13 1.02
CA VAL A 88 35.12 5.04 0.83
C VAL A 88 35.45 6.05 -0.26
N SER A 89 35.39 7.33 0.09
CA SER A 89 36.11 8.37 -0.60
C SER A 89 37.58 8.25 -0.21
N CYS A 90 38.29 7.34 -0.88
CA CYS A 90 39.75 7.42 -0.96
C CYS A 90 40.16 7.73 -2.39
N THR A 91 40.17 9.04 -2.68
CA THR A 91 41.16 9.62 -3.58
C THR A 91 42.55 9.42 -3.00
N CYS A 92 43.41 8.68 -3.70
CA CYS A 92 44.84 8.93 -3.98
C CYS A 92 45.35 7.82 -4.90
#